data_AF-A0A804KYS0-F1
#
_entry.id   AF-A0A804KYS0-F1
#
_cell.length_a   1.000
_cell.length_b   1.000
_cell.length_c   1.000
_cell.angle_alpha   90.00
_cell.angle_beta   90.00
_cell.angle_gamma   90.00
#
_symmetry.space_group_name_H-M   'P 1'
#
loop_
_entity.id
_entity.type
_entity.pdbx_description
1 polymer ?
#
loop_
_entity_poly.entity_id
_entity_poly.type
_entity_poly.pdbx_seq_one_letter_code
_entity_poly.pdbx_strand_id
1 'polypeptide(L)'
;MSSGAVGSITSEDVHKFKQGPDHLLVLVHGIGASSSDWTYSKAVLKKRLGSNFLIYASSCNSYIKTLDGIDRAGKRLADEVLSVIHKTGSLKKISFTAHSLGGLIARYTIAVLYSSDTLQKDLNDGYKTGNPENLECSSKLGSIGGLEPINFITLGTPHLGFIGKRQFPLLLGSPILEKLVPPVAARFVGRTGSQLFLTDDEPNSPPLLLRMTSDSEDLKFISSLAAFRIRILYANVSYDHLVGWRTSSIRREYELAKPSRESVDGYLHVVNVEYCSPVLSEGPPRFPSEAATAKAAAQTVSNTQKTAEYYGSMEEEMIRSLQRVGWRKVDVSFHAATWPFFAHNNLHVKREWLNGAGAGVIAHVADSLKQQELSRTLIAANL
;
A
#
# COMPACT_ATOMS: atom_id res chain seq x y z
N MET A 1 33.04 -41.37 6.37
CA MET A 1 32.05 -40.79 7.30
C MET A 1 32.47 -39.36 7.57
N SER A 2 31.85 -38.38 6.89
CA SER A 2 32.15 -36.97 7.07
C SER A 2 31.19 -36.40 8.11
N SER A 3 31.68 -36.13 9.32
CA SER A 3 30.94 -35.48 10.39
C SER A 3 30.69 -34.02 10.03
N GLY A 4 29.45 -33.67 9.74
CA GLY A 4 29.03 -32.28 9.53
C GLY A 4 29.16 -31.46 10.82
N ALA A 5 29.84 -30.32 10.72
CA ALA A 5 29.96 -29.37 11.80
C ALA A 5 28.57 -28.80 12.15
N VAL A 6 28.13 -29.07 13.37
CA VAL A 6 26.96 -28.42 13.98
C VAL A 6 27.40 -27.00 14.34
N GLY A 7 26.80 -26.00 13.70
CA GLY A 7 27.04 -24.60 14.02
C GLY A 7 26.64 -24.29 15.47
N SER A 8 27.57 -23.76 16.25
CA SER A 8 27.37 -23.34 17.64
C SER A 8 26.37 -22.17 17.70
N ILE A 9 25.25 -22.36 18.38
CA ILE A 9 24.26 -21.31 18.67
C ILE A 9 24.90 -20.30 19.64
N THR A 10 24.89 -19.01 19.28
CA THR A 10 25.49 -17.95 20.12
C THR A 10 24.54 -17.53 21.26
N SER A 11 25.06 -16.92 22.33
CA SER A 11 24.21 -16.42 23.43
C SER A 11 23.25 -15.31 22.98
N GLU A 12 23.60 -14.55 21.93
CA GLU A 12 22.73 -13.57 21.27
C GLU A 12 21.57 -14.24 20.54
N ASP A 13 21.81 -15.36 19.86
CA ASP A 13 20.74 -16.14 19.21
C ASP A 13 19.76 -16.65 20.26
N VAL A 14 20.25 -17.20 21.38
CA VAL A 14 19.42 -17.67 22.51
C VAL A 14 18.62 -16.52 23.14
N HIS A 15 19.20 -15.32 23.26
CA HIS A 15 18.50 -14.14 23.77
C HIS A 15 17.40 -13.62 22.82
N LYS A 16 17.64 -13.63 21.49
CA LYS A 16 16.62 -13.30 20.48
C LYS A 16 15.46 -14.30 20.48
N PHE A 17 15.74 -15.59 20.62
CA PHE A 17 14.69 -16.62 20.71
C PHE A 17 13.78 -16.43 21.93
N LYS A 18 14.24 -15.79 23.01
CA LYS A 18 13.46 -15.57 24.23
C LYS A 18 12.48 -14.38 24.18
N GLN A 19 12.66 -13.41 23.28
CA GLN A 19 11.84 -12.19 23.28
C GLN A 19 10.68 -12.17 22.27
N GLY A 20 10.52 -13.19 21.42
CA GLY A 20 9.47 -13.22 20.39
C GLY A 20 9.73 -12.26 19.21
N PRO A 21 8.85 -12.20 18.21
CA PRO A 21 9.02 -11.31 17.06
C PRO A 21 8.89 -9.85 17.48
N ASP A 22 9.73 -8.98 16.93
CA ASP A 22 9.72 -7.53 17.22
C ASP A 22 9.11 -6.69 16.08
N HIS A 23 8.80 -7.31 14.94
CA HIS A 23 8.30 -6.64 13.75
C HIS A 23 7.03 -7.30 13.22
N LEU A 24 5.93 -6.56 13.20
CA LEU A 24 4.68 -7.00 12.58
C LEU A 24 4.68 -6.66 11.09
N LEU A 25 4.50 -7.66 10.23
CA LEU A 25 4.21 -7.47 8.81
C LEU A 25 2.76 -7.86 8.52
N VAL A 26 1.91 -6.87 8.25
CA VAL A 26 0.49 -7.06 7.91
C VAL A 26 0.34 -7.24 6.40
N LEU A 27 -0.21 -8.37 5.97
CA LEU A 27 -0.56 -8.66 4.58
C LEU A 27 -2.05 -8.40 4.35
N VAL A 28 -2.38 -7.55 3.37
CA VAL A 28 -3.77 -7.09 3.11
C VAL A 28 -4.18 -7.47 1.69
N HIS A 29 -5.21 -8.31 1.57
CA HIS A 29 -5.69 -8.83 0.28
C HIS A 29 -6.58 -7.83 -0.49
N GLY A 30 -6.74 -8.07 -1.79
CA GLY A 30 -7.57 -7.27 -2.69
C GLY A 30 -9.08 -7.58 -2.65
N ILE A 31 -9.82 -7.01 -3.61
CA ILE A 31 -11.27 -7.18 -3.75
C ILE A 31 -11.66 -8.63 -4.01
N GLY A 32 -12.68 -9.13 -3.32
CA GLY A 32 -13.16 -10.52 -3.45
C GLY A 32 -12.16 -11.62 -3.03
N ALA A 33 -10.99 -11.24 -2.51
CA ALA A 33 -9.93 -12.13 -2.06
C ALA A 33 -10.10 -12.52 -0.58
N SER A 34 -9.16 -13.33 -0.08
CA SER A 34 -9.08 -13.68 1.35
C SER A 34 -7.63 -13.81 1.80
N SER A 35 -7.41 -14.06 3.09
CA SER A 35 -6.07 -14.31 3.64
C SER A 35 -5.32 -15.48 2.96
N SER A 36 -6.03 -16.45 2.38
CA SER A 36 -5.42 -17.60 1.70
C SER A 36 -4.72 -17.25 0.39
N ASP A 37 -5.05 -16.12 -0.24
CA ASP A 37 -4.36 -15.62 -1.44
C ASP A 37 -2.91 -15.20 -1.12
N TRP A 38 -2.57 -15.02 0.16
CA TRP A 38 -1.21 -14.77 0.63
C TRP A 38 -0.44 -16.05 1.01
N THR A 39 -1.00 -17.25 0.83
CA THR A 39 -0.36 -18.51 1.30
C THR A 39 1.07 -18.66 0.80
N TYR A 40 1.29 -18.53 -0.51
CA TYR A 40 2.62 -18.65 -1.12
C TYR A 40 3.55 -17.55 -0.60
N SER A 41 3.11 -16.29 -0.73
CA SER A 41 3.90 -15.12 -0.36
C SER A 41 4.29 -15.13 1.12
N LYS A 42 3.38 -15.50 2.01
CA LYS A 42 3.63 -15.66 3.44
C LYS A 42 4.68 -16.73 3.71
N ALA A 43 4.65 -17.86 3.00
CA ALA A 43 5.66 -18.91 3.16
C ALA A 43 7.05 -18.44 2.73
N VAL A 44 7.16 -17.75 1.59
CA VAL A 44 8.43 -17.18 1.09
C VAL A 44 8.96 -16.10 2.02
N LEU A 45 8.10 -15.16 2.45
CA LEU A 45 8.47 -14.10 3.39
C LEU A 45 8.94 -14.68 4.72
N LYS A 46 8.24 -15.69 5.28
CA LYS A 46 8.65 -16.35 6.52
C LYS A 46 10.03 -16.99 6.40
N LYS A 47 10.31 -17.64 5.27
CA LYS A 47 11.61 -18.26 5.00
C LYS A 47 12.74 -17.23 4.87
N ARG A 48 12.48 -16.08 4.22
CA ARG A 48 13.52 -15.08 3.91
C ARG A 48 13.78 -14.07 5.04
N LEU A 49 12.74 -13.68 5.77
CA LEU A 49 12.80 -12.65 6.82
C LEU A 49 13.15 -13.22 8.21
N GLY A 50 12.91 -14.52 8.43
CA GLY A 50 13.25 -15.17 9.69
C GLY A 50 12.25 -14.90 10.83
N SER A 51 12.63 -15.26 12.04
CA SER A 51 11.75 -15.29 13.23
C SER A 51 11.48 -13.92 13.86
N ASN A 52 12.22 -12.87 13.49
CA ASN A 52 11.97 -11.51 13.99
C ASN A 52 10.64 -10.94 13.50
N PHE A 53 10.15 -11.44 12.36
CA PHE A 53 8.90 -10.99 11.76
C PHE A 53 7.70 -11.86 12.18
N LEU A 54 6.69 -11.22 12.76
CA LEU A 54 5.34 -11.75 12.82
C LEU A 54 4.61 -11.43 11.50
N ILE A 55 4.52 -12.40 10.60
CA ILE A 55 3.83 -12.23 9.32
C ILE A 55 2.36 -12.60 9.47
N TYR A 56 1.49 -11.58 9.43
CA TYR A 56 0.06 -11.70 9.68
C TYR A 56 -0.74 -11.40 8.42
N ALA A 57 -1.44 -12.40 7.87
CA ALA A 57 -2.33 -12.21 6.74
C ALA A 57 -3.75 -11.93 7.24
N SER A 58 -4.21 -10.69 7.04
CA SER A 58 -5.51 -10.22 7.51
C SER A 58 -6.65 -11.01 6.88
N SER A 59 -7.67 -11.31 7.68
CA SER A 59 -8.87 -12.04 7.23
C SER A 59 -10.17 -11.25 7.44
N CYS A 60 -10.13 -10.14 8.17
CA CYS A 60 -11.29 -9.36 8.58
C CYS A 60 -12.17 -8.87 7.42
N ASN A 61 -11.60 -8.71 6.22
CA ASN A 61 -12.27 -8.21 5.03
C ASN A 61 -12.50 -9.27 3.95
N SER A 62 -12.39 -10.57 4.26
CA SER A 62 -12.48 -11.65 3.26
C SER A 62 -13.77 -11.61 2.42
N TYR A 63 -13.63 -11.93 1.14
CA TYR A 63 -14.69 -12.07 0.15
C TYR A 63 -15.55 -10.80 0.02
N ILE A 64 -16.87 -10.92 0.19
CA ILE A 64 -17.84 -9.86 -0.01
C ILE A 64 -17.65 -8.67 0.94
N LYS A 65 -16.98 -8.85 2.09
CA LYS A 65 -16.71 -7.75 3.03
C LYS A 65 -15.85 -6.65 2.43
N THR A 66 -15.07 -6.96 1.38
CA THR A 66 -14.34 -5.94 0.60
C THR A 66 -15.25 -4.97 -0.15
N LEU A 67 -16.54 -5.27 -0.30
CA LEU A 67 -17.52 -4.43 -1.02
C LEU A 67 -18.21 -3.40 -0.12
N ASP A 68 -18.01 -3.48 1.20
CA ASP A 68 -18.65 -2.60 2.20
C ASP A 68 -18.15 -1.15 2.17
N GLY A 69 -17.10 -0.85 1.40
CA GLY A 69 -16.40 0.42 1.38
C GLY A 69 -15.00 0.35 2.01
N ILE A 70 -14.06 1.06 1.40
CA ILE A 70 -12.66 1.21 1.83
C ILE A 70 -12.57 1.76 3.25
N ASP A 71 -13.42 2.73 3.58
CA ASP A 71 -13.52 3.34 4.91
C ASP A 71 -13.93 2.32 5.98
N ARG A 72 -14.97 1.52 5.73
CA ARG A 72 -15.42 0.49 6.67
C ARG A 72 -14.42 -0.65 6.80
N ALA A 73 -13.87 -1.09 5.66
CA ALA A 73 -12.85 -2.11 5.62
C ALA A 73 -11.56 -1.68 6.34
N GLY A 74 -11.18 -0.41 6.22
CA GLY A 74 -10.01 0.17 6.88
C GLY A 74 -10.16 0.21 8.40
N LYS A 75 -11.34 0.58 8.92
CA LYS A 75 -11.63 0.53 10.36
C LYS A 75 -11.56 -0.90 10.92
N ARG A 76 -12.20 -1.87 10.24
CA ARG A 76 -12.11 -3.28 10.65
C ARG A 76 -10.69 -3.81 10.67
N LEU A 77 -9.88 -3.42 9.68
CA LEU A 77 -8.47 -3.81 9.66
C LEU A 77 -7.68 -3.12 10.79
N ALA A 78 -8.00 -1.88 11.14
CA ALA A 78 -7.38 -1.20 12.30
C ALA A 78 -7.66 -1.97 13.60
N ASP A 79 -8.91 -2.39 13.83
CA ASP A 79 -9.30 -3.20 15.00
C ASP A 79 -8.54 -4.55 15.04
N GLU A 80 -8.45 -5.24 13.90
CA GLU A 80 -7.72 -6.51 13.79
C GLU A 80 -6.23 -6.32 14.08
N VAL A 81 -5.60 -5.27 13.53
CA VAL A 81 -4.19 -4.94 13.76
C VAL A 81 -3.94 -4.63 15.24
N LEU A 82 -4.77 -3.80 15.88
CA LEU A 82 -4.64 -3.52 17.32
C LEU A 82 -4.78 -4.80 18.16
N SER A 83 -5.70 -5.72 17.78
CA SER A 83 -5.80 -7.01 18.46
C SER A 83 -4.52 -7.84 18.37
N VAL A 84 -3.85 -7.84 17.21
CA VAL A 84 -2.57 -8.53 17.02
C VAL A 84 -1.46 -7.89 17.85
N ILE A 85 -1.41 -6.55 17.87
CA ILE A 85 -0.42 -5.78 18.64
C ILE A 85 -0.58 -6.09 20.14
N HIS A 86 -1.79 -5.98 20.69
CA HIS A 86 -2.04 -6.24 22.11
C HIS A 86 -1.75 -7.69 22.52
N LYS A 87 -1.95 -8.66 21.61
CA LYS A 87 -1.64 -10.07 21.88
C LYS A 87 -0.14 -10.37 21.84
N THR A 88 0.67 -9.50 21.25
CA THR A 88 2.10 -9.72 21.01
C THR A 88 2.91 -8.54 21.54
N GLY A 89 3.09 -8.48 22.87
CA GLY A 89 3.76 -7.36 23.54
C GLY A 89 5.24 -7.14 23.18
N SER A 90 5.87 -8.07 22.45
CA SER A 90 7.26 -7.93 21.97
C SER A 90 7.40 -7.03 20.74
N LEU A 91 6.30 -6.70 20.06
CA LEU A 91 6.31 -5.91 18.85
C LEU A 91 6.75 -4.47 19.11
N LYS A 92 7.64 -3.98 18.25
CA LYS A 92 8.17 -2.60 18.26
C LYS A 92 8.00 -1.91 16.91
N LYS A 93 7.97 -2.69 15.83
CA LYS A 93 7.92 -2.21 14.44
C LYS A 93 6.68 -2.72 13.73
N ILE A 94 6.17 -1.95 12.77
CA ILE A 94 5.08 -2.35 11.89
C ILE A 94 5.36 -2.03 10.43
N SER A 95 5.03 -2.97 9.56
CA SER A 95 5.05 -2.84 8.11
C SER A 95 3.76 -3.37 7.50
N PHE A 96 3.39 -2.84 6.34
CA PHE A 96 2.27 -3.28 5.53
C PHE A 96 2.75 -3.75 4.16
N THR A 97 2.18 -4.84 3.66
CA THR A 97 2.25 -5.22 2.24
C THR A 97 0.85 -5.55 1.76
N ALA A 98 0.38 -4.83 0.75
CA ALA A 98 -1.02 -4.86 0.36
C ALA A 98 -1.17 -5.04 -1.14
N HIS A 99 -2.14 -5.85 -1.56
CA HIS A 99 -2.42 -6.12 -2.97
C HIS A 99 -3.71 -5.45 -3.41
N SER A 100 -3.69 -4.78 -4.58
CA SER A 100 -4.88 -4.23 -5.21
C SER A 100 -5.68 -3.31 -4.28
N LEU A 101 -7.00 -3.50 -4.16
CA LEU A 101 -7.85 -2.77 -3.20
C LEU A 101 -7.28 -2.76 -1.77
N GLY A 102 -6.56 -3.80 -1.37
CA GLY A 102 -5.94 -3.90 -0.06
C GLY A 102 -5.02 -2.73 0.25
N GLY A 103 -4.35 -2.13 -0.76
CA GLY A 103 -3.50 -0.96 -0.54
C GLY A 103 -4.27 0.31 -0.19
N LEU A 104 -5.48 0.47 -0.71
CA LEU A 104 -6.38 1.56 -0.31
C LEU A 104 -6.94 1.32 1.09
N ILE A 105 -7.34 0.07 1.41
CA ILE A 105 -7.75 -0.31 2.76
C ILE A 105 -6.63 -0.02 3.76
N ALA A 106 -5.39 -0.43 3.45
CA ALA A 106 -4.22 -0.18 4.28
C ALA A 106 -3.94 1.31 4.47
N ARG A 107 -4.04 2.14 3.42
CA ARG A 107 -3.94 3.61 3.53
C ARG A 107 -4.97 4.20 4.51
N TYR A 108 -6.20 3.67 4.50
CA TYR A 108 -7.20 4.11 5.45
C TYR A 108 -6.88 3.67 6.88
N THR A 109 -6.49 2.40 7.04
CA THR A 109 -6.09 1.82 8.32
C THR A 109 -4.95 2.58 9.00
N ILE A 110 -3.89 2.92 8.27
CA ILE A 110 -2.75 3.61 8.89
C ILE A 110 -3.13 5.01 9.39
N ALA A 111 -4.08 5.70 8.73
CA ALA A 111 -4.57 6.99 9.20
C ALA A 111 -5.41 6.85 10.48
N VAL A 112 -6.19 5.77 10.62
CA VAL A 112 -6.95 5.44 11.85
C VAL A 112 -6.02 5.11 13.00
N LEU A 113 -4.92 4.40 12.72
CA LEU A 113 -3.95 3.94 13.73
C LEU A 113 -2.89 5.00 14.07
N TYR A 114 -2.88 6.13 13.37
CA TYR A 114 -1.82 7.12 13.49
C TYR A 114 -1.92 7.91 14.78
N SER A 115 -0.78 8.12 15.44
CA SER A 115 -0.68 8.98 16.61
C SER A 115 0.59 9.83 16.49
N SER A 116 0.41 11.16 16.50
CA SER A 116 1.50 12.15 16.48
C SER A 116 2.25 12.26 17.81
N ASP A 117 1.80 11.53 18.85
CA ASP A 117 2.27 11.69 20.22
C ASP A 117 3.67 11.12 20.43
N THR A 118 4.66 11.98 20.18
CA THR A 118 5.98 11.94 20.81
C THR A 118 6.22 13.19 21.68
N LEU A 119 5.19 13.97 22.02
CA LEU A 119 5.34 15.25 22.75
C LEU A 119 4.56 15.38 24.07
N GLN A 120 3.73 14.41 24.49
CA GLN A 120 3.00 14.52 25.77
C GLN A 120 3.58 13.70 26.92
N LYS A 121 4.46 12.72 26.67
CA LYS A 121 5.06 11.92 27.76
C LYS A 121 6.23 12.61 28.46
N ASP A 122 6.89 13.58 27.82
CA ASP A 122 8.06 14.27 28.39
C ASP A 122 7.72 15.61 29.06
N LEU A 123 6.47 16.07 29.00
CA LEU A 123 6.03 17.28 29.71
C LEU A 123 5.53 17.01 31.13
N ASN A 124 5.41 15.73 31.52
CA ASN A 124 5.00 15.32 32.87
C ASN A 124 6.15 14.75 33.72
N ASP A 125 7.37 14.65 33.18
CA ASP A 125 8.54 14.29 33.98
C ASP A 125 9.46 15.50 34.09
N GLY A 126 9.62 15.98 35.32
CA GLY A 126 10.18 17.30 35.61
C GLY A 126 11.62 17.49 35.14
N TYR A 127 11.91 18.71 34.69
CA TYR A 127 13.22 19.37 34.66
C TYR A 127 14.44 18.45 34.86
N LYS A 128 14.98 17.91 33.77
CA LYS A 128 16.41 17.60 33.70
C LYS A 128 17.03 18.30 32.51
N THR A 129 17.79 19.33 32.82
CA THR A 129 18.74 20.03 31.95
C THR A 129 19.76 19.02 31.41
N GLY A 130 19.63 18.65 30.14
CA GLY A 130 20.59 17.82 29.40
C GLY A 130 20.90 18.47 28.06
N ASN A 131 22.19 18.50 27.69
CA ASN A 131 22.76 19.18 26.52
C ASN A 131 22.00 18.91 25.19
N PRO A 132 21.83 19.94 24.33
CA PRO A 132 21.06 19.82 23.08
C PRO A 132 21.81 19.14 21.91
N GLU A 133 23.01 18.58 22.11
CA GLU A 133 23.88 18.18 20.99
C GLU A 133 23.81 16.69 20.58
N ASN A 134 22.98 15.85 21.23
CA ASN A 134 22.85 14.43 20.87
C ASN A 134 21.41 13.99 20.57
N LEU A 135 20.53 14.89 20.13
CA LEU A 135 19.17 14.51 19.73
C LEU A 135 19.19 13.87 18.33
N GLU A 136 19.48 12.57 18.28
CA GLU A 136 19.33 11.74 17.08
C GLU A 136 17.99 12.02 16.39
N CYS A 137 18.04 12.21 15.07
CA CYS A 137 16.92 12.46 14.18
C CYS A 137 16.01 11.23 14.01
N SER A 138 15.51 10.65 15.10
CA SER A 138 14.64 9.46 15.09
C SER A 138 13.31 9.64 15.83
N SER A 139 13.02 10.81 16.41
CA SER A 139 11.86 11.05 17.29
C SER A 139 10.86 12.11 16.79
N LYS A 140 10.69 12.29 15.46
CA LYS A 140 9.71 13.24 14.90
C LYS A 140 8.61 12.63 14.01
N LEU A 141 8.62 11.32 13.77
CA LEU A 141 7.65 10.64 12.91
C LEU A 141 6.65 9.91 13.81
N GLY A 142 5.34 10.17 13.65
CA GLY A 142 4.32 9.56 14.49
C GLY A 142 4.31 8.03 14.43
N SER A 143 3.59 7.41 15.37
CA SER A 143 3.49 5.95 15.45
C SER A 143 2.23 5.42 14.76
N ILE A 144 2.22 4.11 14.46
CA ILE A 144 1.04 3.39 13.94
C ILE A 144 0.67 2.31 14.96
N GLY A 145 -0.43 2.51 15.68
CA GLY A 145 -0.85 1.60 16.75
C GLY A 145 0.18 1.49 17.87
N GLY A 146 0.94 2.56 18.14
CA GLY A 146 2.03 2.58 19.11
C GLY A 146 3.34 1.91 18.64
N LEU A 147 3.37 1.39 17.40
CA LEU A 147 4.56 0.77 16.82
C LEU A 147 5.26 1.73 15.84
N GLU A 148 6.56 1.54 15.68
CA GLU A 148 7.37 2.28 14.71
C GLU A 148 7.06 1.83 13.27
N PRO A 149 6.57 2.72 12.40
CA PRO A 149 6.26 2.37 11.02
C PRO A 149 7.51 2.28 10.14
N ILE A 150 7.77 1.10 9.54
CA ILE A 150 8.97 0.85 8.74
C ILE A 150 8.66 0.86 7.24
N ASN A 151 7.86 -0.10 6.75
CA ASN A 151 7.57 -0.23 5.32
C ASN A 151 6.08 -0.15 5.01
N PHE A 152 5.71 0.65 4.00
CA PHE A 152 4.39 0.63 3.38
C PHE A 152 4.52 0.21 1.92
N ILE A 153 4.20 -1.05 1.62
CA ILE A 153 4.38 -1.65 0.30
C ILE A 153 3.01 -1.95 -0.32
N THR A 154 2.86 -1.59 -1.59
CA THR A 154 1.65 -1.91 -2.35
C THR A 154 1.98 -2.61 -3.65
N LEU A 155 1.12 -3.55 -4.04
CA LEU A 155 1.26 -4.38 -5.23
C LEU A 155 0.02 -4.20 -6.12
N GLY A 156 0.17 -3.44 -7.21
CA GLY A 156 -0.91 -3.24 -8.19
C GLY A 156 -2.14 -2.54 -7.59
N THR A 157 -1.94 -1.56 -6.72
CA THR A 157 -3.04 -0.85 -6.02
C THR A 157 -3.57 0.31 -6.87
N PRO A 158 -4.90 0.46 -7.05
CA PRO A 158 -5.46 1.60 -7.80
C PRO A 158 -5.48 2.87 -6.93
N HIS A 159 -4.31 3.46 -6.64
CA HIS A 159 -4.20 4.62 -5.71
C HIS A 159 -5.03 5.85 -6.08
N LEU A 160 -5.34 6.00 -7.38
CA LEU A 160 -6.10 7.10 -7.98
C LEU A 160 -7.54 6.66 -8.32
N GLY A 161 -7.90 5.40 -8.07
CA GLY A 161 -9.18 4.82 -8.50
C GLY A 161 -9.21 4.43 -9.98
N PHE A 162 -10.40 4.15 -10.49
CA PHE A 162 -10.68 3.82 -11.89
C PHE A 162 -11.11 5.06 -12.65
N ILE A 163 -10.11 5.86 -13.03
CA ILE A 163 -10.30 7.12 -13.76
C ILE A 163 -10.30 6.82 -15.28
N GLY A 164 -11.28 7.37 -16.00
CA GLY A 164 -11.73 6.94 -17.32
C GLY A 164 -10.72 6.92 -18.48
N LYS A 165 -11.13 6.15 -19.51
CA LYS A 165 -10.49 5.72 -20.78
C LYS A 165 -9.44 4.59 -20.66
N ARG A 166 -9.83 3.42 -21.17
CA ARG A 166 -9.03 2.19 -21.48
C ARG A 166 -8.59 1.25 -20.35
N GLN A 167 -9.02 1.44 -19.10
CA GLN A 167 -8.69 0.50 -18.00
C GLN A 167 -9.85 -0.47 -17.66
N PHE A 168 -10.39 -1.20 -18.65
CA PHE A 168 -11.39 -2.26 -18.43
C PHE A 168 -11.19 -3.47 -19.35
N PRO A 169 -10.86 -4.65 -18.81
CA PRO A 169 -11.40 -5.91 -19.28
C PRO A 169 -12.75 -6.04 -18.58
N LEU A 170 -13.79 -5.77 -19.35
CA LEU A 170 -15.18 -6.15 -19.16
C LEU A 170 -15.45 -7.10 -17.97
N LEU A 171 -16.30 -6.59 -17.08
CA LEU A 171 -16.99 -7.28 -15.98
C LEU A 171 -17.24 -8.77 -16.26
N LEU A 172 -16.31 -9.64 -15.82
CA LEU A 172 -16.51 -11.08 -15.59
C LEU A 172 -17.31 -11.84 -16.69
N GLY A 173 -17.16 -11.47 -17.97
CA GLY A 173 -17.73 -12.21 -19.10
C GLY A 173 -19.27 -12.28 -19.18
N SER A 174 -20.01 -11.33 -18.59
CA SER A 174 -21.48 -11.26 -18.75
C SER A 174 -21.88 -10.17 -19.75
N PRO A 175 -22.41 -10.51 -20.95
CA PRO A 175 -22.82 -9.56 -21.99
C PRO A 175 -23.90 -8.55 -21.56
N ILE A 176 -24.58 -8.80 -20.43
CA ILE A 176 -25.66 -7.96 -19.92
C ILE A 176 -25.11 -6.74 -19.16
N LEU A 177 -23.96 -6.88 -18.48
CA LEU A 177 -23.32 -5.80 -17.73
C LEU A 177 -22.52 -4.83 -18.64
N GLU A 178 -22.16 -5.25 -19.85
CA GLU A 178 -21.45 -4.43 -20.83
C GLU A 178 -22.30 -3.27 -21.38
N LYS A 179 -23.62 -3.35 -21.25
CA LYS A 179 -24.58 -2.29 -21.63
C LYS A 179 -24.77 -1.22 -20.56
N LEU A 180 -24.20 -1.40 -19.36
CA LEU A 180 -24.28 -0.42 -18.28
C LEU A 180 -23.11 0.56 -18.34
N VAL A 181 -23.40 1.85 -18.34
CA VAL A 181 -22.39 2.92 -18.32
C VAL A 181 -21.59 2.85 -16.99
N PRO A 182 -20.26 3.09 -16.96
CA PRO A 182 -19.41 2.88 -15.79
C PRO A 182 -19.92 3.40 -14.42
N PRO A 183 -20.62 4.55 -14.31
CA PRO A 183 -21.20 5.01 -13.03
C PRO A 183 -22.33 4.12 -12.51
N VAL A 184 -23.10 3.50 -13.42
CA VAL A 184 -24.18 2.57 -13.06
C VAL A 184 -23.59 1.24 -12.60
N ALA A 185 -22.53 0.76 -13.26
CA ALA A 185 -21.81 -0.46 -12.88
C ALA A 185 -21.15 -0.33 -11.49
N ALA A 186 -20.61 0.85 -11.14
CA ALA A 186 -20.01 1.12 -9.82
C ALA A 186 -21.00 0.88 -8.66
N ARG A 187 -22.28 1.21 -8.87
CA ARG A 187 -23.35 1.05 -7.88
C ARG A 187 -23.75 -0.41 -7.66
N PHE A 188 -23.49 -1.29 -8.64
CA PHE A 188 -23.69 -2.74 -8.53
C PHE A 188 -22.53 -3.46 -7.81
N VAL A 189 -21.36 -2.81 -7.64
CA VAL A 189 -20.18 -3.37 -6.92
C VAL A 189 -20.15 -2.91 -5.45
N GLY A 190 -21.24 -2.32 -4.95
CA GLY A 190 -21.35 -1.83 -3.57
C GLY A 190 -20.63 -0.50 -3.33
N ARG A 191 -20.45 -0.12 -2.07
CA ARG A 191 -19.86 1.18 -1.68
C ARG A 191 -18.42 1.31 -2.17
N THR A 192 -17.66 0.21 -2.16
CA THR A 192 -16.29 0.16 -2.68
C THR A 192 -16.23 0.53 -4.17
N GLY A 193 -17.18 0.06 -4.97
CA GLY A 193 -17.28 0.44 -6.38
C GLY A 193 -17.40 1.94 -6.54
N SER A 194 -18.39 2.56 -5.91
CA SER A 194 -18.59 4.02 -5.96
C SER A 194 -17.33 4.80 -5.54
N GLN A 195 -16.59 4.34 -4.53
CA GLN A 195 -15.35 4.99 -4.08
C GLN A 195 -14.21 4.85 -5.11
N LEU A 196 -14.05 3.68 -5.73
CA LEU A 196 -13.05 3.48 -6.79
C LEU A 196 -13.34 4.33 -8.02
N PHE A 197 -14.61 4.57 -8.34
CA PHE A 197 -15.04 5.40 -9.46
C PHE A 197 -15.19 6.89 -9.13
N LEU A 198 -14.83 7.31 -7.90
CA LEU A 198 -14.94 8.70 -7.43
C LEU A 198 -16.37 9.26 -7.48
N THR A 199 -17.38 8.40 -7.41
CA THR A 199 -18.81 8.77 -7.45
C THR A 199 -19.49 8.62 -6.10
N ASP A 200 -18.74 8.31 -5.05
CA ASP A 200 -19.23 8.19 -3.67
C ASP A 200 -19.56 9.54 -3.04
N ASP A 201 -20.41 9.53 -2.01
CA ASP A 201 -20.91 10.71 -1.28
C ASP A 201 -21.66 11.75 -2.17
N GLU A 202 -22.19 12.79 -1.53
CA GLU A 202 -22.93 13.86 -2.20
C GLU A 202 -22.04 14.67 -3.15
N PRO A 203 -22.59 15.32 -4.19
CA PRO A 203 -21.81 16.09 -5.18
C PRO A 203 -20.87 17.14 -4.56
N ASN A 204 -21.32 17.82 -3.51
CA ASN A 204 -20.56 18.88 -2.84
C ASN A 204 -19.45 18.35 -1.92
N SER A 205 -19.37 17.04 -1.73
CA SER A 205 -18.34 16.41 -0.90
C SER A 205 -17.22 15.84 -1.80
N PRO A 206 -15.95 16.04 -1.43
CA PRO A 206 -14.86 15.38 -2.14
C PRO A 206 -14.97 13.85 -2.01
N PRO A 207 -14.69 13.08 -3.08
CA PRO A 207 -14.74 11.61 -3.03
C PRO A 207 -13.71 11.07 -2.03
N LEU A 208 -13.95 9.88 -1.47
CA LEU A 208 -13.11 9.31 -0.42
C LEU A 208 -11.63 9.23 -0.82
N LEU A 209 -11.32 8.80 -2.05
CA LEU A 209 -9.94 8.66 -2.48
C LEU A 209 -9.18 10.00 -2.49
N LEU A 210 -9.86 11.10 -2.86
CA LEU A 210 -9.29 12.45 -2.76
C LEU A 210 -9.08 12.84 -1.29
N ARG A 211 -10.06 12.58 -0.42
CA ARG A 211 -9.95 12.85 1.03
C ARG A 211 -8.76 12.12 1.66
N MET A 212 -8.48 10.90 1.19
CA MET A 212 -7.33 10.10 1.62
C MET A 212 -5.97 10.64 1.11
N THR A 213 -5.93 11.80 0.45
CA THR A 213 -4.71 12.50 0.02
C THR A 213 -4.45 13.79 0.80
N SER A 214 -5.20 14.04 1.86
CA SER A 214 -5.04 15.20 2.75
C SER A 214 -5.13 14.80 4.21
N ASP A 215 -4.52 15.60 5.08
CA ASP A 215 -4.77 15.51 6.52
C ASP A 215 -6.02 16.33 6.88
N SER A 216 -6.98 15.70 7.55
CA SER A 216 -8.12 16.38 8.18
C SER A 216 -7.90 16.52 9.68
N GLU A 217 -8.83 17.14 10.41
CA GLU A 217 -8.79 17.16 11.88
C GLU A 217 -8.81 15.73 12.46
N ASP A 218 -9.71 14.89 11.94
CA ASP A 218 -9.90 13.52 12.43
C ASP A 218 -8.84 12.51 11.98
N LEU A 219 -8.42 12.57 10.71
CA LEU A 219 -7.57 11.54 10.09
C LEU A 219 -6.43 12.18 9.29
N LYS A 220 -5.20 11.80 9.65
CA LYS A 220 -3.98 12.35 9.05
C LYS A 220 -3.41 11.39 7.99
N PHE A 221 -4.01 11.33 6.81
CA PHE A 221 -3.63 10.37 5.76
C PHE A 221 -2.22 10.59 5.19
N ILE A 222 -1.80 11.83 4.97
CA ILE A 222 -0.45 12.13 4.47
C ILE A 222 0.57 12.01 5.59
N SER A 223 0.28 12.50 6.79
CA SER A 223 1.20 12.34 7.93
C SER A 223 1.42 10.86 8.29
N SER A 224 0.36 10.04 8.29
CA SER A 224 0.48 8.60 8.55
C SER A 224 1.29 7.86 7.48
N LEU A 225 1.16 8.23 6.20
CA LEU A 225 2.02 7.73 5.14
C LEU A 225 3.47 8.21 5.30
N ALA A 226 3.67 9.49 5.64
CA ALA A 226 4.98 10.10 5.84
C ALA A 226 5.74 9.44 6.99
N ALA A 227 5.02 8.96 8.02
CA ALA A 227 5.59 8.28 9.17
C ALA A 227 6.40 7.03 8.80
N PHE A 228 5.98 6.28 7.77
CA PHE A 228 6.74 5.12 7.30
C PHE A 228 8.09 5.56 6.75
N ARG A 229 9.17 4.91 7.19
CA ARG A 229 10.52 5.17 6.67
C ARG A 229 10.57 4.98 5.15
N ILE A 230 9.95 3.91 4.66
CA ILE A 230 9.95 3.54 3.25
C ILE A 230 8.56 3.24 2.76
N ARG A 231 8.27 3.76 1.56
CA ARG A 231 7.04 3.51 0.82
C ARG A 231 7.39 2.99 -0.56
N ILE A 232 6.83 1.83 -0.94
CA ILE A 232 7.13 1.18 -2.22
C ILE A 232 5.84 0.90 -3.00
N LEU A 233 5.84 1.25 -4.27
CA LEU A 233 4.77 0.94 -5.23
C LEU A 233 5.30 -0.10 -6.21
N TYR A 234 4.66 -1.26 -6.29
CA TYR A 234 4.89 -2.20 -7.39
C TYR A 234 3.77 -2.07 -8.41
N ALA A 235 4.11 -1.71 -9.63
CA ALA A 235 3.17 -1.41 -10.68
C ALA A 235 3.47 -2.24 -11.93
N ASN A 236 2.45 -2.90 -12.48
CA ASN A 236 2.60 -3.62 -13.74
C ASN A 236 2.63 -2.63 -14.90
N VAL A 237 3.66 -2.71 -15.74
CA VAL A 237 3.79 -1.87 -16.95
C VAL A 237 2.93 -2.36 -18.12
N SER A 238 2.51 -3.63 -18.07
CA SER A 238 1.75 -4.28 -19.13
C SER A 238 0.92 -5.44 -18.58
N TYR A 239 -0.12 -5.83 -19.32
CA TYR A 239 -0.98 -7.00 -19.08
C TYR A 239 -1.77 -7.03 -17.77
N ASP A 240 -1.68 -5.98 -16.94
CA ASP A 240 -2.61 -5.74 -15.84
C ASP A 240 -3.80 -4.93 -16.33
N HIS A 241 -4.85 -5.66 -16.67
CA HIS A 241 -6.07 -5.05 -17.14
C HIS A 241 -6.94 -4.55 -15.98
N LEU A 242 -6.73 -5.03 -14.74
CA LEU A 242 -7.53 -4.64 -13.59
C LEU A 242 -7.07 -3.31 -13.01
N VAL A 243 -5.76 -3.07 -12.95
CA VAL A 243 -5.19 -1.85 -12.38
C VAL A 243 -4.10 -1.33 -13.30
N GLY A 244 -4.36 -0.18 -13.93
CA GLY A 244 -3.41 0.42 -14.86
C GLY A 244 -2.10 0.87 -14.21
N TRP A 245 -1.05 0.91 -15.01
CA TRP A 245 0.30 1.32 -14.60
C TRP A 245 0.30 2.71 -13.95
N ARG A 246 -0.43 3.65 -14.55
CA ARG A 246 -0.57 5.03 -14.09
C ARG A 246 -1.04 5.15 -12.65
N THR A 247 -2.16 4.49 -12.33
CA THR A 247 -2.74 4.54 -10.99
C THR A 247 -1.94 3.74 -9.97
N SER A 248 -1.29 2.64 -10.37
CA SER A 248 -0.51 1.82 -9.43
C SER A 248 0.87 2.38 -9.13
N SER A 249 1.42 3.21 -10.02
CA SER A 249 2.71 3.89 -9.81
C SER A 249 2.59 5.36 -9.35
N ILE A 250 1.37 5.91 -9.24
CA ILE A 250 1.12 7.33 -8.91
C ILE A 250 1.95 8.23 -9.85
N ARG A 251 1.72 8.01 -11.15
CA ARG A 251 2.36 8.77 -12.24
C ARG A 251 1.28 9.35 -13.14
N ARG A 252 1.61 10.42 -13.84
CA ARG A 252 0.83 10.97 -14.96
C ARG A 252 1.11 10.16 -16.22
N GLU A 253 0.23 10.26 -17.21
CA GLU A 253 0.41 9.53 -18.47
C GLU A 253 1.73 9.87 -19.16
N TYR A 254 2.11 11.15 -19.20
CA TYR A 254 3.36 11.59 -19.81
C TYR A 254 4.63 11.22 -19.02
N GLU A 255 4.48 10.80 -17.76
CA GLU A 255 5.59 10.32 -16.92
C GLU A 255 5.85 8.81 -17.15
N LEU A 256 4.97 8.11 -17.87
CA LEU A 256 5.14 6.69 -18.17
C LEU A 256 6.14 6.52 -19.31
N ALA A 257 7.33 6.02 -18.97
CA ALA A 257 8.34 5.67 -19.94
C ALA A 257 7.88 4.50 -20.83
N LYS A 258 8.59 4.28 -21.94
CA LYS A 258 8.37 3.09 -22.76
C LYS A 258 8.76 1.84 -21.95
N PRO A 259 7.91 0.81 -21.83
CA PRO A 259 8.23 -0.36 -21.01
C PRO A 259 9.53 -1.04 -21.43
N SER A 260 10.52 -1.07 -20.54
CA SER A 260 11.73 -1.89 -20.74
C SER A 260 11.39 -3.37 -20.64
N ARG A 261 12.13 -4.18 -21.38
CA ARG A 261 12.14 -5.65 -21.24
C ARG A 261 13.38 -6.16 -20.51
N GLU A 262 14.29 -5.26 -20.15
CA GLU A 262 15.51 -5.60 -19.43
C GLU A 262 15.20 -5.74 -17.94
N SER A 263 15.62 -6.86 -17.37
CA SER A 263 15.52 -7.13 -15.93
C SER A 263 16.55 -6.31 -15.16
N VAL A 264 16.16 -5.74 -14.03
CA VAL A 264 17.06 -5.02 -13.12
C VAL A 264 17.18 -5.75 -11.78
N ASP A 265 18.21 -5.41 -11.00
CA ASP A 265 18.48 -5.95 -9.67
C ASP A 265 18.57 -7.49 -9.58
N GLY A 266 18.80 -8.18 -10.72
CA GLY A 266 18.83 -9.64 -10.80
C GLY A 266 17.46 -10.32 -10.76
N TYR A 267 16.36 -9.56 -10.88
CA TYR A 267 14.99 -10.08 -10.84
C TYR A 267 14.33 -10.05 -12.21
N LEU A 268 14.03 -11.23 -12.77
CA LEU A 268 13.52 -11.40 -14.14
C LEU A 268 12.38 -10.44 -14.54
N HIS A 269 11.42 -10.21 -13.64
CA HIS A 269 10.24 -9.41 -13.94
C HIS A 269 10.28 -7.98 -13.38
N VAL A 270 11.32 -7.59 -12.66
CA VAL A 270 11.49 -6.19 -12.24
C VAL A 270 12.27 -5.50 -13.35
N VAL A 271 11.67 -4.46 -13.96
CA VAL A 271 12.24 -3.83 -15.16
C VAL A 271 12.68 -2.38 -14.96
N ASN A 272 12.25 -1.75 -13.86
CA ASN A 272 12.74 -0.44 -13.45
C ASN A 272 12.51 -0.24 -11.94
N VAL A 273 13.45 0.45 -11.30
CA VAL A 273 13.37 0.87 -9.90
C VAL A 273 13.75 2.34 -9.83
N GLU A 274 12.78 3.18 -9.47
CA GLU A 274 12.94 4.63 -9.40
C GLU A 274 12.76 5.10 -7.95
N TYR A 275 13.63 6.00 -7.49
CA TYR A 275 13.50 6.65 -6.19
C TYR A 275 13.03 8.09 -6.39
N CYS A 276 11.78 8.36 -6.04
CA CYS A 276 11.18 9.68 -6.16
C CYS A 276 11.18 10.39 -4.80
N SER A 277 11.88 11.51 -4.71
CA SER A 277 11.85 12.39 -3.53
C SER A 277 10.47 13.03 -3.34
N PRO A 278 10.12 13.43 -2.09
CA PRO A 278 8.92 14.22 -1.83
C PRO A 278 8.89 15.49 -2.72
N VAL A 279 7.74 15.74 -3.35
CA VAL A 279 7.50 16.96 -4.13
C VAL A 279 6.90 18.02 -3.21
N LEU A 280 7.56 19.18 -3.11
CA LEU A 280 7.01 20.33 -2.41
C LEU A 280 5.81 20.85 -3.20
N SER A 281 4.65 20.89 -2.56
CA SER A 281 3.43 21.39 -3.18
C SER A 281 2.65 22.26 -2.21
N GLU A 282 2.32 23.47 -2.64
CA GLU A 282 1.58 24.47 -1.87
C GLU A 282 0.11 24.09 -1.70
N GLY A 283 -0.39 24.19 -0.46
CA GLY A 283 -1.80 24.07 -0.09
C GLY A 283 -2.42 22.66 -0.16
N PRO A 284 -3.55 22.39 0.53
CA PRO A 284 -4.25 21.10 0.49
C PRO A 284 -4.77 20.76 -0.93
N PRO A 285 -5.16 19.49 -1.21
CA PRO A 285 -5.86 19.15 -2.46
C PRO A 285 -7.10 20.02 -2.62
N ARG A 286 -7.34 20.48 -3.84
CA ARG A 286 -8.47 21.36 -4.15
C ARG A 286 -9.68 20.53 -4.58
N PHE A 287 -10.86 20.93 -4.11
CA PHE A 287 -12.15 20.43 -4.61
C PHE A 287 -13.06 21.64 -4.86
N PRO A 288 -12.91 22.31 -6.02
CA PRO A 288 -13.63 23.56 -6.30
C PRO A 288 -15.11 23.31 -6.59
N SER A 289 -15.95 24.35 -6.53
CA SER A 289 -17.40 24.23 -6.76
C SER A 289 -17.75 23.70 -8.15
N GLU A 290 -16.91 23.96 -9.16
CA GLU A 290 -17.04 23.38 -10.49
C GLU A 290 -16.87 21.85 -10.47
N ALA A 291 -16.02 21.32 -9.59
CA ALA A 291 -15.84 19.88 -9.42
C ALA A 291 -17.08 19.21 -8.81
N ALA A 292 -17.82 19.91 -7.95
CA ALA A 292 -19.09 19.40 -7.41
C ALA A 292 -20.16 19.27 -8.52
N THR A 293 -20.25 20.27 -9.39
CA THR A 293 -21.15 20.23 -10.56
C THR A 293 -20.76 19.11 -11.53
N ALA A 294 -19.47 18.93 -11.77
CA ALA A 294 -18.96 17.90 -12.66
C ALA A 294 -19.11 16.48 -12.05
N LYS A 295 -19.00 16.34 -10.73
CA LYS A 295 -19.31 15.11 -9.98
C LYS A 295 -20.78 14.74 -10.10
N ALA A 296 -21.69 15.70 -9.91
CA ALA A 296 -23.13 15.49 -10.13
C ALA A 296 -23.41 15.01 -11.56
N ALA A 297 -22.74 15.59 -12.56
CA ALA A 297 -22.87 15.16 -13.95
C ALA A 297 -22.30 13.74 -14.18
N ALA A 298 -21.19 13.38 -13.54
CA ALA A 298 -20.62 12.04 -13.59
C ALA A 298 -21.54 10.99 -12.93
N GLN A 299 -22.30 11.38 -11.90
CA GLN A 299 -23.29 10.52 -11.24
C GLN A 299 -24.58 10.32 -12.04
N THR A 300 -24.96 11.29 -12.89
CA THR A 300 -26.28 11.33 -13.59
C THR A 300 -26.22 11.14 -15.11
N VAL A 301 -25.03 10.91 -15.68
CA VAL A 301 -24.80 10.58 -17.10
C VAL A 301 -25.35 11.65 -18.07
N SER A 302 -24.97 12.91 -17.87
CA SER A 302 -25.46 14.02 -18.72
C SER A 302 -24.41 14.64 -19.65
N ASN A 303 -23.10 14.48 -19.40
CA ASN A 303 -22.08 15.14 -20.21
C ASN A 303 -20.69 14.45 -20.16
N THR A 304 -20.33 13.72 -21.23
CA THR A 304 -19.07 12.97 -21.35
C THR A 304 -17.81 13.84 -21.20
N GLN A 305 -17.86 15.09 -21.65
CA GLN A 305 -16.71 16.00 -21.56
C GLN A 305 -16.49 16.48 -20.12
N LYS A 306 -17.54 16.97 -19.45
CA LYS A 306 -17.46 17.39 -18.04
C LYS A 306 -17.04 16.23 -17.13
N THR A 307 -17.51 15.01 -17.44
CA THR A 307 -17.08 13.80 -16.72
C THR A 307 -15.58 13.53 -16.91
N ALA A 308 -15.05 13.68 -18.14
CA ALA A 308 -13.61 13.50 -18.38
C ALA A 308 -12.75 14.58 -17.68
N GLU A 309 -13.21 15.85 -17.69
CA GLU A 309 -12.56 16.96 -17.00
C GLU A 309 -12.56 16.76 -15.48
N TYR A 310 -13.67 16.31 -14.90
CA TYR A 310 -13.76 15.92 -13.49
C TYR A 310 -12.71 14.88 -13.14
N TYR A 311 -12.68 13.79 -13.91
CA TYR A 311 -11.77 12.67 -13.71
C TYR A 311 -10.29 13.10 -13.82
N GLY A 312 -9.94 13.90 -14.83
CA GLY A 312 -8.59 14.44 -14.97
C GLY A 312 -8.19 15.38 -13.83
N SER A 313 -9.10 16.24 -13.38
CA SER A 313 -8.84 17.15 -12.25
C SER A 313 -8.64 16.39 -10.93
N MET A 314 -9.50 15.41 -10.63
CA MET A 314 -9.36 14.60 -9.40
C MET A 314 -8.06 13.80 -9.41
N GLU A 315 -7.70 13.27 -10.57
CA GLU A 315 -6.46 12.55 -10.72
C GLU A 315 -5.24 13.41 -10.43
N GLU A 316 -5.17 14.59 -11.04
CA GLU A 316 -4.05 15.50 -10.89
C GLU A 316 -3.89 15.93 -9.41
N GLU A 317 -4.99 16.26 -8.74
CA GLU A 317 -4.96 16.62 -7.32
C GLU A 317 -4.51 15.45 -6.44
N MET A 318 -4.95 14.22 -6.73
CA MET A 318 -4.50 13.03 -6.00
C MET A 318 -3.02 12.72 -6.26
N ILE A 319 -2.53 12.80 -7.50
CA ILE A 319 -1.11 12.60 -7.83
C ILE A 319 -0.27 13.64 -7.11
N ARG A 320 -0.59 14.93 -7.26
CA ARG A 320 0.11 16.04 -6.61
C ARG A 320 0.21 15.85 -5.10
N SER A 321 -0.88 15.39 -4.48
CA SER A 321 -0.95 15.28 -3.02
C SER A 321 -0.26 14.01 -2.50
N LEU A 322 -0.36 12.89 -3.20
CA LEU A 322 0.36 11.66 -2.86
C LEU A 322 1.87 11.76 -3.11
N GLN A 323 2.31 12.58 -4.06
CA GLN A 323 3.73 12.84 -4.32
C GLN A 323 4.39 13.75 -3.27
N ARG A 324 3.65 14.30 -2.29
CA ARG A 324 4.23 15.05 -1.15
C ARG A 324 5.04 14.18 -0.19
N VAL A 325 4.96 12.87 -0.33
CA VAL A 325 5.84 11.93 0.35
C VAL A 325 6.67 11.19 -0.70
N GLY A 326 7.91 10.83 -0.34
CA GLY A 326 8.80 10.14 -1.26
C GLY A 326 8.38 8.68 -1.47
N TRP A 327 8.54 8.17 -2.69
CA TRP A 327 8.17 6.80 -3.06
C TRP A 327 9.32 6.11 -3.78
N ARG A 328 9.53 4.83 -3.48
CA ARG A 328 10.25 3.92 -4.39
C ARG A 328 9.23 3.30 -5.33
N LYS A 329 9.39 3.51 -6.64
CA LYS A 329 8.49 2.97 -7.67
C LYS A 329 9.19 1.82 -8.37
N VAL A 330 8.59 0.64 -8.30
CA VAL A 330 9.10 -0.60 -8.89
C VAL A 330 8.16 -1.01 -10.01
N ASP A 331 8.66 -0.96 -11.23
CA ASP A 331 7.90 -1.33 -12.41
C ASP A 331 8.15 -2.80 -12.75
N VAL A 332 7.06 -3.54 -12.93
CA VAL A 332 7.04 -4.99 -13.12
C VAL A 332 6.51 -5.33 -14.50
N SER A 333 7.17 -6.27 -15.19
CA SER A 333 6.77 -6.74 -16.51
C SER A 333 6.83 -8.26 -16.60
N PHE A 334 5.66 -8.89 -16.79
CA PHE A 334 5.53 -10.34 -16.99
C PHE A 334 5.67 -10.74 -18.47
N HIS A 335 6.35 -9.93 -19.29
CA HIS A 335 6.52 -10.19 -20.73
C HIS A 335 7.17 -11.56 -21.04
N ALA A 336 8.01 -12.07 -20.13
CA ALA A 336 8.66 -13.38 -20.25
C ALA A 336 7.86 -14.54 -19.61
N ALA A 337 6.68 -14.28 -19.03
CA ALA A 337 5.84 -15.31 -18.45
C ALA A 337 5.04 -16.06 -19.52
N THR A 338 4.77 -17.34 -19.30
CA THR A 338 3.91 -18.16 -20.19
C THR A 338 2.50 -17.58 -20.35
N TRP A 339 1.97 -17.00 -19.28
CA TRP A 339 0.62 -16.42 -19.23
C TRP A 339 0.67 -14.98 -18.70
N PRO A 340 1.08 -14.01 -19.53
CA PRO A 340 1.35 -12.63 -19.08
C PRO A 340 0.08 -11.90 -18.62
N PHE A 341 -1.10 -12.26 -19.13
CA PHE A 341 -2.40 -11.66 -18.77
C PHE A 341 -2.85 -11.91 -17.33
N PHE A 342 -2.14 -12.75 -16.56
CA PHE A 342 -2.34 -12.88 -15.12
C PHE A 342 -1.47 -11.90 -14.29
N ALA A 343 -0.87 -10.88 -14.91
CA ALA A 343 0.04 -9.92 -14.28
C ALA A 343 -0.45 -9.41 -12.91
N HIS A 344 -1.74 -9.07 -12.80
CA HIS A 344 -2.32 -8.57 -11.54
C HIS A 344 -2.18 -9.56 -10.37
N ASN A 345 -2.42 -10.85 -10.64
CA ASN A 345 -2.34 -11.91 -9.63
C ASN A 345 -0.93 -12.50 -9.52
N ASN A 346 -0.08 -12.32 -10.54
CA ASN A 346 1.33 -12.67 -10.48
C ASN A 346 2.05 -11.79 -9.46
N LEU A 347 1.73 -10.50 -9.31
CA LEU A 347 2.38 -9.62 -8.32
C LEU A 347 2.43 -10.18 -6.90
N HIS A 348 1.40 -10.95 -6.48
CA HIS A 348 1.34 -11.55 -5.14
C HIS A 348 1.32 -13.10 -5.13
N VAL A 349 1.49 -13.73 -6.30
CA VAL A 349 1.42 -15.19 -6.50
C VAL A 349 0.17 -15.80 -5.89
N LYS A 350 -1.01 -15.39 -6.38
CA LYS A 350 -2.31 -15.84 -5.86
C LYS A 350 -2.45 -17.36 -5.79
N ARG A 351 -2.09 -18.05 -6.88
CA ARG A 351 -2.08 -19.51 -6.99
C ARG A 351 -0.72 -19.94 -7.50
N GLU A 352 0.02 -20.73 -6.73
CA GLU A 352 1.39 -21.10 -7.06
C GLU A 352 1.53 -21.70 -8.48
N TRP A 353 0.65 -22.63 -8.85
CA TRP A 353 0.69 -23.30 -10.15
C TRP A 353 0.35 -22.41 -11.36
N LEU A 354 -0.35 -21.29 -11.14
CA LEU A 354 -0.80 -20.39 -12.23
C LEU A 354 -0.03 -19.07 -12.26
N ASN A 355 0.36 -18.59 -11.08
CA ASN A 355 0.93 -17.27 -10.84
C ASN A 355 2.40 -17.32 -10.42
N GLY A 356 3.06 -18.48 -10.57
CA GLY A 356 4.45 -18.71 -10.17
C GLY A 356 5.48 -17.77 -10.83
N ALA A 357 5.16 -17.16 -11.97
CA ALA A 357 5.98 -16.10 -12.57
C ALA A 357 6.23 -14.93 -11.60
N GLY A 358 5.31 -14.71 -10.65
CA GLY A 358 5.44 -13.72 -9.59
C GLY A 358 6.48 -14.01 -8.50
N ALA A 359 7.05 -15.21 -8.44
CA ALA A 359 7.96 -15.62 -7.37
C ALA A 359 9.15 -14.65 -7.21
N GLY A 360 9.70 -14.16 -8.34
CA GLY A 360 10.77 -13.16 -8.34
C GLY A 360 10.34 -11.81 -7.74
N VAL A 361 9.09 -11.38 -7.97
CA VAL A 361 8.56 -10.15 -7.38
C VAL A 361 8.45 -10.28 -5.86
N ILE A 362 7.94 -11.41 -5.36
CA ILE A 362 7.88 -11.68 -3.91
C ILE A 362 9.26 -11.77 -3.27
N ALA A 363 10.23 -12.35 -3.98
CA ALA A 363 11.62 -12.34 -3.53
C ALA A 363 12.17 -10.90 -3.43
N HIS A 364 11.92 -10.05 -4.43
CA HIS A 364 12.32 -8.64 -4.39
C HIS A 364 11.62 -7.86 -3.26
N VAL A 365 10.35 -8.15 -2.97
CA VAL A 365 9.64 -7.59 -1.80
C VAL A 365 10.30 -8.03 -0.50
N ALA A 366 10.64 -9.31 -0.35
CA ALA A 366 11.31 -9.84 0.84
C ALA A 366 12.69 -9.20 1.04
N ASP A 367 13.47 -9.05 -0.02
CA ASP A 367 14.81 -8.45 0.06
C ASP A 367 14.70 -6.95 0.36
N SER A 368 13.70 -6.26 -0.20
CA SER A 368 13.37 -4.87 0.15
C SER A 368 12.99 -4.71 1.62
N LEU A 369 12.22 -5.64 2.20
CA LEU A 369 11.89 -5.63 3.63
C LEU A 369 13.12 -5.91 4.52
N LYS A 370 14.01 -6.81 4.08
CA LYS A 370 15.20 -7.24 4.84
C LYS A 370 16.32 -6.20 4.89
N GLN A 371 16.62 -5.56 3.75
CA GLN A 371 17.65 -4.52 3.68
C GLN A 371 17.43 -3.41 4.72
N GLN A 372 16.16 -3.11 5.02
CA GLN A 372 15.77 -2.03 5.92
C GLN A 372 15.89 -2.38 7.40
N GLU A 373 15.94 -3.66 7.75
CA GLU A 373 16.35 -4.06 9.09
C GLU A 373 17.88 -3.92 9.26
N LEU A 374 18.65 -4.30 8.23
CA LEU A 374 20.11 -4.34 8.27
C LEU A 374 20.77 -2.95 8.27
N SER A 375 20.20 -1.98 7.54
CA SER A 375 20.69 -0.60 7.53
C SER A 375 20.68 0.05 8.92
N ARG A 376 19.89 -0.46 9.87
CA ARG A 376 19.89 -0.01 11.26
C ARG A 376 20.99 -0.68 12.09
N THR A 377 21.23 -1.98 11.89
CA THR A 377 22.28 -2.72 12.62
C THR A 377 23.67 -2.18 12.28
N LEU A 378 23.91 -1.79 11.02
CA LEU A 378 25.19 -1.22 10.59
C LEU A 378 25.46 0.19 11.15
N ILE A 379 24.41 0.99 11.38
CA ILE A 379 24.57 2.31 12.03
C ILE A 379 24.80 2.14 13.54
N ALA A 380 24.05 1.22 14.18
CA ALA A 380 24.19 0.94 15.61
C ALA A 380 25.48 0.20 16.01
N ALA A 381 26.17 -0.46 15.06
CA ALA A 381 27.45 -1.14 15.31
C ALA A 381 28.68 -0.26 15.05
N ASN A 382 28.50 0.94 14.48
CA ASN A 382 29.55 1.91 14.19
C ASN A 382 29.49 3.15 15.11
N LEU A 383 28.62 3.12 16.12
CA LEU A 383 28.55 4.01 17.28
C LEU A 383 28.88 3.17 18.51
#